data_AF-A0A521NCX0-F1
#
_entry.id   AF-A0A521NCX0-F1
#
_cell.length_a   1.000
_cell.length_b   1.000
_cell.length_c   1.000
_cell.angle_alpha   90.00
_cell.angle_beta   90.00
_cell.angle_gamma   90.00
#
_symmetry.space_group_name_H-M   'P 1'
#
loop_
_entity.id
_entity.type
_entity.pdbx_description
1 polymer ?
#
loop_
_entity_poly.entity_id
_entity_poly.type
_entity_poly.pdbx_seq_one_letter_code
_entity_poly.pdbx_strand_id
1 'polypeptide(L)'
;MPAKPRLHSAEDDLAFMRSIVEGGGRPPMTLAICYLAGGLLYGLQCLFHVGQATGLIRWPDLANLVFVVGISATFLSILTWAILKDRKTGTSNRGPVATRTLNAAFSATGMANCAVIIVFGVGAYRDQDFAIWLYYAAIVFALQAAAWYMAWTLKRKGWMLATALGGWVTAVALGLLVREPFWYLGVCTVALFLLFALPGWILFRDARAAPKGA
;
A
#
# COMPACT_ATOMS: atom_id res chain seq x y z
N MET A 1 -19.52 47.16 10.66
CA MET A 1 -18.07 47.12 11.00
C MET A 1 -17.46 45.90 10.33
N PRO A 2 -16.56 46.05 9.35
CA PRO A 2 -15.86 44.92 8.76
C PRO A 2 -14.88 44.33 9.80
N ALA A 3 -14.89 43.01 9.97
CA ALA A 3 -14.04 42.30 10.91
C ALA A 3 -12.55 42.52 10.54
N LYS A 4 -11.74 42.95 11.51
CA LYS A 4 -10.28 43.08 11.35
C LYS A 4 -9.69 41.75 10.84
N PRO A 5 -8.78 41.76 9.85
CA PRO A 5 -8.05 40.56 9.45
C PRO A 5 -7.31 40.00 10.67
N ARG A 6 -7.45 38.69 10.93
CA ARG A 6 -6.66 38.03 11.98
C ARG A 6 -5.19 38.12 11.57
N LEU A 7 -4.42 38.94 12.29
CA LEU A 7 -2.97 38.98 12.16
C LEU A 7 -2.45 37.60 12.53
N HIS A 8 -1.89 36.88 11.56
CA HIS A 8 -1.10 35.67 11.84
C HIS A 8 0.06 36.08 12.75
N SER A 9 0.28 35.35 13.85
CA SER A 9 1.39 35.62 14.77
C SER A 9 2.70 35.29 14.06
N ALA A 10 3.79 36.00 14.36
CA ALA A 10 5.13 35.65 13.84
C ALA A 10 5.52 34.20 14.22
N GLU A 11 4.95 33.67 15.29
CA GLU A 11 5.06 32.27 15.71
C GLU A 11 4.39 31.32 14.71
N ASP A 12 3.25 31.70 14.12
CA ASP A 12 2.56 30.91 13.10
C ASP A 12 3.38 30.86 11.80
N ASP A 13 4.00 31.99 11.42
CA ASP A 13 4.84 32.08 10.23
C ASP A 13 6.14 31.29 10.40
N LEU A 14 6.74 31.33 11.60
CA LEU A 14 7.91 30.50 11.93
C LEU A 14 7.55 29.02 11.99
N ALA A 15 6.39 28.65 12.55
CA ALA A 15 5.91 27.28 12.53
C ALA A 15 5.63 26.80 11.09
N PHE A 16 5.11 27.67 10.22
CA PHE A 16 4.92 27.38 8.82
C PHE A 16 6.25 27.22 8.07
N MET A 17 7.20 28.15 8.23
CA MET A 17 8.54 28.05 7.66
C MET A 17 9.28 26.81 8.16
N ARG A 18 9.20 26.52 9.46
CA ARG A 18 9.74 25.30 10.07
C ARG A 18 9.08 24.06 9.48
N SER A 19 7.77 24.07 9.24
CA SER A 19 7.08 22.94 8.59
C SER A 19 7.49 22.74 7.12
N ILE A 20 7.85 23.82 6.41
CA ILE A 20 8.40 23.77 5.06
C ILE A 20 9.83 23.21 5.08
N VAL A 21 10.66 23.70 5.99
CA VAL A 21 12.09 23.36 6.09
C VAL A 21 12.30 21.96 6.66
N GLU A 22 11.58 21.58 7.71
CA GLU A 22 11.74 20.27 8.34
C GLU A 22 11.08 19.15 7.53
N GLY A 23 10.15 19.45 6.62
CA GLY A 23 9.44 18.45 5.79
C GLY A 23 8.82 17.30 6.60
N GLY A 24 8.71 17.47 7.92
CA GLY A 24 8.61 16.43 8.92
C GLY A 24 7.17 16.06 9.23
N GLY A 25 6.32 15.99 8.22
CA GLY A 25 4.96 15.50 8.40
C GLY A 25 4.98 14.01 8.72
N ARG A 26 4.32 13.63 9.81
CA ARG A 26 4.08 12.22 10.17
C ARG A 26 3.59 11.45 8.94
N PRO A 27 4.21 10.32 8.57
CA PRO A 27 3.61 9.42 7.60
C PRO A 27 2.24 8.98 8.15
N PRO A 28 1.17 8.96 7.34
CA PRO A 28 -0.14 8.54 7.83
C PRO A 28 -0.06 7.11 8.36
N MET A 29 -0.45 6.93 9.61
CA MET A 29 -0.48 5.63 10.28
C MET A 29 -1.32 4.62 9.48
N THR A 30 -2.36 5.10 8.81
CA THR A 30 -3.19 4.33 7.88
C THR A 30 -2.33 3.63 6.82
N LEU A 31 -1.46 4.36 6.15
CA LEU A 31 -0.65 3.81 5.05
C LEU A 31 0.33 2.75 5.56
N ALA A 32 0.97 3.00 6.71
CA ALA A 32 1.85 2.03 7.35
C ALA A 32 1.11 0.71 7.67
N ILE A 33 -0.06 0.82 8.30
CA ILE A 33 -0.90 -0.33 8.66
C ILE A 33 -1.39 -1.06 7.42
N CYS A 34 -1.81 -0.35 6.37
CA CYS A 34 -2.31 -0.96 5.14
C CYS A 34 -1.23 -1.77 4.43
N TYR A 35 -0.01 -1.23 4.31
CA TYR A 35 1.10 -1.95 3.69
C TYR A 35 1.54 -3.15 4.52
N LEU A 36 1.62 -2.99 5.85
CA LEU A 36 2.03 -4.06 6.75
C LEU A 36 0.99 -5.19 6.77
N ALA A 37 -0.28 -4.86 7.03
CA ALA A 37 -1.35 -5.83 7.07
C ALA A 37 -1.57 -6.48 5.69
N GLY A 38 -1.53 -5.70 4.61
CA GLY A 38 -1.67 -6.21 3.24
C GLY A 38 -0.53 -7.17 2.89
N GLY A 39 0.72 -6.77 3.10
CA GLY A 39 1.87 -7.63 2.83
C GLY A 39 1.86 -8.94 3.63
N LEU A 40 1.49 -8.87 4.91
CA LEU A 40 1.44 -10.07 5.77
C LEU A 40 0.25 -10.98 5.44
N LEU A 41 -0.96 -10.43 5.31
CA LEU A 41 -2.16 -11.23 5.08
C LEU A 41 -2.15 -11.87 3.69
N TYR A 42 -1.87 -11.08 2.64
CA TYR A 42 -1.79 -11.62 1.28
C TYR A 42 -0.52 -12.46 1.07
N GLY A 43 0.59 -12.12 1.72
CA GLY A 43 1.80 -12.96 1.70
C GLY A 43 1.55 -14.33 2.33
N LEU A 44 0.83 -14.37 3.46
CA LEU A 44 0.41 -15.63 4.09
C LEU A 44 -0.57 -16.41 3.21
N GLN A 45 -1.51 -15.72 2.55
CA GLN A 45 -2.42 -16.35 1.60
C GLN A 45 -1.67 -16.98 0.42
N CYS A 46 -0.70 -16.28 -0.17
CA CYS A 46 0.13 -16.84 -1.24
C CYS A 46 0.95 -18.04 -0.74
N LEU A 47 1.54 -17.97 0.45
CA LEU A 47 2.29 -19.08 1.04
C LEU A 47 1.40 -20.32 1.27
N PHE A 48 0.15 -20.10 1.72
CA PHE A 48 -0.82 -21.17 1.86
C PHE A 48 -1.11 -21.85 0.52
N HIS A 49 -1.35 -21.07 -0.54
CA HIS A 49 -1.56 -21.62 -1.89
C HIS A 49 -0.31 -22.31 -2.46
N VAL A 50 0.91 -21.88 -2.12
CA VAL A 50 2.14 -22.65 -2.42
C VAL A 50 2.08 -24.02 -1.74
N GLY A 51 1.68 -24.08 -0.46
CA GLY A 51 1.50 -25.34 0.28
C GLY A 51 0.43 -26.26 -0.31
N GLN A 52 -0.57 -25.71 -1.00
CA GLN A 52 -1.55 -26.48 -1.77
C GLN A 52 -0.97 -27.00 -3.08
N ALA A 53 -0.21 -26.15 -3.79
CA ALA A 53 0.45 -26.53 -5.03
C ALA A 53 1.51 -27.63 -4.84
N THR A 54 2.20 -27.67 -3.68
CA THR A 54 3.11 -28.77 -3.31
C THR A 54 2.40 -30.03 -2.80
N GLY A 55 1.06 -30.01 -2.71
CA GLY A 55 0.26 -31.13 -2.22
C GLY A 55 0.32 -31.37 -0.70
N LEU A 56 0.94 -30.46 0.07
CA LEU A 56 1.02 -30.54 1.53
C LEU A 56 -0.34 -30.26 2.19
N ILE A 57 -1.15 -29.41 1.56
CA ILE A 57 -2.45 -28.98 2.06
C ILE A 57 -3.51 -29.27 1.00
N ARG A 58 -4.35 -30.29 1.24
CA ARG A 58 -5.49 -30.61 0.37
C ARG A 58 -6.78 -30.21 1.06
N TRP A 59 -7.31 -29.06 0.66
CA TRP A 59 -8.58 -28.55 1.13
C TRP A 59 -9.62 -28.57 0.01
N PRO A 60 -10.89 -28.86 0.32
CA PRO A 60 -11.97 -28.73 -0.65
C PRO A 60 -12.11 -27.27 -1.10
N ASP A 61 -12.58 -27.06 -2.33
CA ASP A 61 -12.64 -25.73 -2.96
C ASP A 61 -13.40 -24.69 -2.13
N LEU A 62 -14.44 -25.13 -1.41
CA LEU A 62 -15.20 -24.27 -0.51
C LEU A 62 -14.34 -23.72 0.64
N ALA A 63 -13.46 -24.54 1.22
CA ALA A 63 -12.57 -24.10 2.29
C ALA A 63 -11.51 -23.11 1.78
N ASN A 64 -11.05 -23.27 0.54
CA ASN A 64 -10.16 -22.30 -0.11
C ASN A 64 -10.85 -20.98 -0.37
N LEU A 65 -12.09 -21.02 -0.86
CA LEU A 65 -12.88 -19.83 -1.08
C LEU A 65 -13.12 -19.06 0.23
N VAL A 66 -13.52 -19.78 1.30
CA VAL A 66 -13.72 -19.18 2.63
C VAL A 66 -12.42 -18.57 3.16
N PHE A 67 -11.27 -19.22 2.95
CA PHE A 67 -9.98 -18.70 3.37
C PHE A 67 -9.61 -17.40 2.63
N VAL A 68 -9.72 -17.38 1.30
CA VAL A 68 -9.43 -16.19 0.47
C VAL A 68 -10.38 -15.03 0.80
N VAL A 69 -11.67 -15.32 0.93
CA VAL A 69 -12.69 -14.32 1.31
C VAL A 69 -12.43 -13.82 2.73
N GLY A 70 -12.08 -14.71 3.66
CA GLY A 70 -11.75 -14.38 5.04
C GLY A 70 -10.55 -13.44 5.15
N ILE A 71 -9.47 -13.71 4.41
CA ILE A 71 -8.30 -12.83 4.35
C ILE A 71 -8.67 -11.45 3.81
N SER A 72 -9.43 -11.40 2.71
CA SER A 72 -9.87 -10.15 2.09
C SER A 72 -10.78 -9.34 3.04
N ALA A 73 -11.73 -10.00 3.71
CA ALA A 73 -12.60 -9.38 4.70
C ALA A 73 -11.84 -8.87 5.92
N THR A 74 -10.82 -9.61 6.38
CA THR A 74 -9.93 -9.20 7.49
C THR A 74 -9.15 -7.95 7.09
N PHE A 75 -8.58 -7.93 5.89
CA PHE A 75 -7.86 -6.77 5.37
C PHE A 75 -8.77 -5.53 5.26
N LEU A 76 -9.99 -5.69 4.70
CA LEU A 76 -10.97 -4.60 4.62
C LEU A 76 -11.38 -4.07 6.00
N SER A 77 -11.52 -4.95 6.99
CA SER A 77 -11.84 -4.57 8.36
C SER A 77 -10.71 -3.75 9.00
N ILE A 78 -9.46 -4.17 8.82
CA ILE A 78 -8.27 -3.44 9.29
C ILE A 78 -8.15 -2.08 8.60
N LEU A 79 -8.34 -2.04 7.27
CA LEU A 79 -8.31 -0.81 6.48
C LEU A 79 -9.39 0.17 6.96
N THR A 80 -10.63 -0.31 7.13
CA THR A 80 -11.76 0.50 7.61
C THR A 80 -11.46 1.07 8.99
N TRP A 81 -10.97 0.24 9.91
CA TRP A 81 -10.58 0.68 11.24
C TRP A 81 -9.47 1.73 11.20
N ALA A 82 -8.43 1.53 10.37
CA ALA A 82 -7.32 2.47 10.23
C ALA A 82 -7.79 3.83 9.70
N ILE A 83 -8.64 3.85 8.67
CA ILE A 83 -9.25 5.07 8.12
C ILE A 83 -10.09 5.78 9.20
N LEU A 84 -10.94 5.05 9.92
CA LEU A 84 -11.78 5.63 10.98
C LEU A 84 -10.93 6.22 12.12
N LYS A 85 -9.83 5.57 12.48
CA LYS A 85 -8.90 6.05 13.49
C LYS A 85 -8.19 7.33 13.05
N ASP A 86 -7.72 7.38 11.82
CA ASP A 86 -6.99 8.53 11.26
C ASP A 86 -7.90 9.75 11.05
N ARG A 87 -9.18 9.52 10.72
CA ARG A 87 -10.22 10.56 10.70
C ARG A 87 -10.45 11.16 12.09
N LYS A 88 -10.41 10.36 13.15
CA LYS A 88 -10.59 10.83 14.54
C LYS A 88 -9.40 11.65 15.04
N THR A 89 -8.19 11.43 14.53
CA THR A 89 -6.99 12.18 14.93
C THR A 89 -6.77 13.48 14.15
N GLY A 90 -7.67 13.85 13.22
CA GLY A 90 -7.67 15.15 12.54
C GLY A 90 -6.43 15.45 11.70
N THR A 91 -5.60 14.44 11.41
CA THR A 91 -4.25 14.61 10.84
C THR A 91 -4.24 14.62 9.31
N SER A 92 -5.38 14.37 8.66
CA SER A 92 -5.41 14.10 7.21
C SER A 92 -5.15 15.31 6.30
N ASN A 93 -5.34 16.55 6.78
CA ASN A 93 -5.28 17.75 5.93
C ASN A 93 -4.31 18.86 6.40
N ARG A 94 -3.61 18.70 7.53
CA ARG A 94 -2.67 19.71 8.09
C ARG A 94 -1.21 19.24 8.06
N GLY A 95 -0.77 18.69 6.93
CA GLY A 95 0.61 18.25 6.72
C GLY A 95 1.40 19.16 5.77
N PRO A 96 2.75 19.18 5.87
CA PRO A 96 3.63 19.80 4.88
C PRO A 96 3.28 19.37 3.45
N VAL A 97 3.60 20.22 2.47
CA VAL A 97 3.30 19.96 1.03
C VAL A 97 3.77 18.57 0.60
N ALA A 98 4.98 18.16 0.99
CA ALA A 98 5.53 16.84 0.68
C ALA A 98 4.64 15.68 1.18
N THR A 99 4.10 15.77 2.40
CA THR A 99 3.20 14.72 2.96
C THR A 99 1.86 14.69 2.23
N ARG A 100 1.31 15.85 1.84
CA ARG A 100 0.07 15.91 1.05
C ARG A 100 0.27 15.31 -0.35
N THR A 101 1.39 15.61 -1.00
CA THR A 101 1.74 15.03 -2.30
C THR A 101 1.92 13.52 -2.22
N LEU A 102 2.59 13.02 -1.18
CA LEU A 102 2.72 11.59 -0.92
C LEU A 102 1.35 10.91 -0.76
N ASN A 103 0.49 11.46 0.10
CA ASN A 103 -0.83 10.92 0.32
C ASN A 103 -1.65 10.90 -0.97
N ALA A 104 -1.61 11.98 -1.75
CA ALA A 104 -2.27 12.06 -3.04
C ALA A 104 -1.76 10.99 -4.02
N ALA A 105 -0.43 10.76 -4.09
CA ALA A 105 0.15 9.74 -4.96
C ALA A 105 -0.31 8.31 -4.58
N PHE A 106 -0.29 7.95 -3.30
CA PHE A 106 -0.77 6.64 -2.85
C PHE A 106 -2.29 6.50 -2.96
N SER A 107 -3.07 7.55 -2.73
CA SER A 107 -4.51 7.54 -2.95
C SER A 107 -4.87 7.41 -4.43
N ALA A 108 -4.18 8.12 -5.32
CA ALA A 108 -4.36 7.98 -6.77
C ALA A 108 -4.04 6.56 -7.24
N THR A 109 -2.98 5.96 -6.69
CA THR A 109 -2.61 4.57 -6.96
C THR A 109 -3.69 3.59 -6.49
N GLY A 110 -4.26 3.80 -5.30
CA GLY A 110 -5.39 3.01 -4.80
C GLY A 110 -6.64 3.14 -5.68
N MET A 111 -6.98 4.36 -6.10
CA MET A 111 -8.10 4.62 -7.02
C MET A 111 -7.89 3.94 -8.38
N ALA A 112 -6.67 3.98 -8.92
CA ALA A 112 -6.31 3.27 -10.13
C ALA A 112 -6.51 1.75 -9.97
N ASN A 113 -6.05 1.17 -8.86
CA ASN A 113 -6.29 -0.25 -8.57
C ASN A 113 -7.78 -0.61 -8.50
N CYS A 114 -8.63 0.27 -7.93
CA CYS A 114 -10.08 0.08 -7.94
C CYS A 114 -10.69 0.08 -9.35
N ALA A 115 -10.14 0.85 -10.29
CA ALA A 115 -10.58 0.79 -11.69
C ALA A 115 -10.07 -0.48 -12.38
N VAL A 116 -8.79 -0.82 -12.18
CA VAL A 116 -8.14 -1.98 -12.79
C VAL A 116 -8.79 -3.29 -12.35
N ILE A 117 -9.15 -3.46 -11.07
CA ILE A 117 -9.83 -4.69 -10.60
C ILE A 117 -11.18 -4.89 -11.29
N ILE A 118 -11.91 -3.82 -11.64
CA ILE A 118 -13.17 -3.92 -12.38
C ILE A 118 -12.88 -4.37 -13.82
N VAL A 119 -11.91 -3.75 -14.49
CA VAL A 119 -11.54 -4.09 -15.87
C VAL A 119 -11.09 -5.55 -15.99
N PHE A 120 -10.16 -5.98 -15.15
CA PHE A 120 -9.64 -7.33 -15.17
C PHE A 120 -10.64 -8.35 -14.62
N GLY A 121 -11.47 -7.99 -13.64
CA GLY A 121 -12.52 -8.85 -13.13
C GLY A 121 -13.59 -9.14 -14.18
N VAL A 122 -14.08 -8.10 -14.86
CA VAL A 122 -15.05 -8.26 -15.95
C VAL A 122 -14.41 -8.98 -17.15
N GLY A 123 -13.16 -8.65 -17.48
CA GLY A 123 -12.41 -9.33 -18.56
C GLY A 123 -12.22 -10.82 -18.31
N ALA A 124 -11.76 -11.20 -17.12
CA ALA A 124 -11.58 -12.61 -16.74
C ALA A 124 -12.91 -13.38 -16.76
N TYR A 125 -14.01 -12.76 -16.32
CA TYR A 125 -15.34 -13.38 -16.40
C TYR A 125 -15.82 -13.54 -17.84
N ARG A 126 -15.60 -12.54 -18.70
CA ARG A 126 -16.03 -12.58 -20.10
C ARG A 126 -15.28 -13.63 -20.91
N ASP A 127 -13.96 -13.66 -20.77
CA ASP A 127 -13.09 -14.51 -21.60
C ASP A 127 -12.86 -15.89 -20.98
N GLN A 128 -13.39 -16.14 -19.77
CA GLN A 128 -13.24 -17.39 -19.00
C GLN A 128 -11.78 -17.80 -18.79
N ASP A 129 -10.85 -16.83 -18.87
CA ASP A 129 -9.42 -17.05 -18.70
C ASP A 129 -8.93 -16.42 -17.40
N PHE A 130 -8.54 -17.27 -16.46
CA PHE A 130 -8.00 -16.85 -15.16
C PHE A 130 -6.61 -16.19 -15.28
N ALA A 131 -5.88 -16.40 -16.37
CA ALA A 131 -4.61 -15.72 -16.62
C ALA A 131 -4.80 -14.20 -16.70
N ILE A 132 -5.94 -13.73 -17.21
CA ILE A 132 -6.31 -12.31 -17.22
C ILE A 132 -6.33 -11.77 -15.78
N TRP A 133 -6.94 -12.51 -14.85
CA TRP A 133 -6.97 -12.11 -13.44
C TRP A 133 -5.58 -12.08 -12.80
N LEU A 134 -4.65 -12.97 -13.18
CA LEU A 134 -3.29 -12.95 -12.65
C LEU A 134 -2.51 -11.69 -13.06
N TYR A 135 -2.72 -11.15 -14.25
CA TYR A 135 -2.09 -9.89 -14.67
C TYR A 135 -2.46 -8.68 -13.79
N TYR A 136 -3.61 -8.72 -13.10
CA TYR A 136 -3.98 -7.70 -12.12
C TYR A 136 -2.89 -7.49 -11.07
N ALA A 137 -2.32 -8.56 -10.51
CA ALA A 137 -1.32 -8.40 -9.46
C ALA A 137 -0.06 -7.71 -9.99
N ALA A 138 0.38 -8.05 -11.21
CA ALA A 138 1.51 -7.38 -11.85
C ALA A 138 1.28 -5.86 -12.00
N ILE A 139 0.07 -5.46 -12.37
CA ILE A 139 -0.31 -4.04 -12.48
C ILE A 139 -0.31 -3.37 -11.10
N VAL A 140 -0.84 -4.03 -10.06
CA VAL A 140 -0.81 -3.50 -8.70
C VAL A 140 0.63 -3.23 -8.27
N PHE A 141 1.56 -4.17 -8.51
CA PHE A 141 2.98 -3.97 -8.21
C PHE A 141 3.58 -2.80 -9.02
N ALA A 142 3.26 -2.67 -10.30
CA ALA A 142 3.77 -1.59 -11.15
C ALA A 142 3.29 -0.20 -10.73
N LEU A 143 2.00 -0.05 -10.41
CA LEU A 143 1.43 1.21 -9.95
C LEU A 143 1.94 1.56 -8.55
N GLN A 144 2.03 0.57 -7.66
CA GLN A 144 2.58 0.78 -6.30
C GLN A 144 4.06 1.17 -6.33
N ALA A 145 4.83 0.60 -7.26
CA ALA A 145 6.22 0.98 -7.49
C ALA A 145 6.36 2.45 -7.93
N ALA A 146 5.46 2.93 -8.79
CA ALA A 146 5.43 4.34 -9.20
C ALA A 146 5.17 5.28 -8.01
N ALA A 147 4.25 4.91 -7.11
CA ALA A 147 3.99 5.67 -5.88
C ALA A 147 5.23 5.72 -4.97
N TRP A 148 5.95 4.61 -4.83
CA TRP A 148 7.20 4.55 -4.07
C TRP A 148 8.35 5.33 -4.71
N TYR A 149 8.42 5.37 -6.03
CA TYR A 149 9.38 6.19 -6.76
C TYR A 149 9.14 7.69 -6.50
N MET A 150 7.89 8.13 -6.58
CA MET A 150 7.49 9.48 -6.18
C MET A 150 7.83 9.78 -4.71
N ALA A 151 7.69 8.78 -3.84
CA ALA A 151 8.08 8.93 -2.45
C ALA A 151 9.59 9.13 -2.27
N TRP A 152 10.39 8.40 -3.06
CA TRP A 152 11.83 8.59 -3.11
C TRP A 152 12.24 9.96 -3.67
N THR A 153 11.59 10.47 -4.72
CA THR A 153 11.94 11.79 -5.27
C THR A 153 11.72 12.92 -4.25
N LEU A 154 10.75 12.75 -3.34
CA LEU A 154 10.44 13.72 -2.28
C LEU A 154 11.29 13.54 -1.01
N LYS A 155 11.47 12.31 -0.51
CA LYS A 155 12.17 12.05 0.77
C LYS A 155 13.62 11.59 0.63
N ARG A 156 14.07 11.25 -0.58
CA ARG A 156 15.42 10.78 -0.93
C ARG A 156 15.97 9.64 -0.06
N LYS A 157 15.10 8.84 0.59
CA LYS A 157 15.50 7.68 1.39
C LYS A 157 15.79 6.48 0.49
N GLY A 158 16.98 5.89 0.57
CA GLY A 158 17.41 4.78 -0.30
C GLY A 158 16.49 3.56 -0.29
N TRP A 159 15.87 3.24 0.85
CA TRP A 159 14.93 2.10 0.94
C TRP A 159 13.67 2.30 0.09
N MET A 160 13.21 3.55 -0.12
CA MET A 160 12.03 3.82 -0.97
C MET A 160 12.34 3.53 -2.44
N LEU A 161 13.56 3.84 -2.89
CA LEU A 161 14.02 3.51 -4.24
C LEU A 161 14.15 2.00 -4.41
N ALA A 162 14.72 1.31 -3.42
CA ALA A 162 14.81 -0.15 -3.43
C ALA A 162 13.42 -0.81 -3.55
N THR A 163 12.43 -0.32 -2.81
CA THR A 163 11.03 -0.79 -2.91
C THR A 163 10.43 -0.51 -4.29
N ALA A 164 10.66 0.67 -4.87
CA ALA A 164 10.15 1.01 -6.20
C ALA A 164 10.76 0.12 -7.30
N LEU A 165 12.09 -0.02 -7.32
CA LEU A 165 12.79 -0.86 -8.28
C LEU A 165 12.41 -2.33 -8.12
N GLY A 166 12.35 -2.82 -6.87
CA GLY A 166 11.88 -4.17 -6.57
C GLY A 166 10.45 -4.39 -7.08
N GLY A 167 9.55 -3.42 -6.88
CA GLY A 167 8.17 -3.50 -7.34
C GLY A 167 8.05 -3.61 -8.86
N TRP A 168 8.82 -2.85 -9.63
CA TRP A 168 8.83 -2.98 -11.09
C TRP A 168 9.45 -4.30 -11.57
N VAL A 169 10.54 -4.74 -10.95
CA VAL A 169 11.14 -6.05 -11.27
C VAL A 169 10.15 -7.17 -10.98
N THR A 170 9.45 -7.12 -9.84
CA THR A 170 8.38 -8.07 -9.52
C THR A 170 7.23 -7.99 -10.52
N ALA A 171 6.79 -6.80 -10.92
CA ALA A 171 5.71 -6.65 -11.90
C ALA A 171 6.05 -7.33 -13.23
N VAL A 172 7.27 -7.12 -13.73
CA VAL A 172 7.76 -7.77 -14.96
C VAL A 172 7.85 -9.29 -14.77
N ALA A 173 8.41 -9.74 -13.64
CA ALA A 173 8.52 -11.16 -13.34
C ALA A 173 7.15 -11.85 -13.27
N LEU A 174 6.16 -11.24 -12.61
CA LEU A 174 4.79 -11.77 -12.52
C LEU A 174 4.09 -11.80 -13.88
N GLY A 175 4.32 -10.80 -14.73
CA GLY A 175 3.80 -10.79 -16.09
C GLY A 175 4.36 -11.92 -16.96
N LEU A 176 5.66 -12.23 -16.82
CA LEU A 176 6.31 -13.32 -17.55
C LEU A 176 5.93 -14.71 -16.99
N LEU A 177 5.73 -14.81 -15.67
CA LEU A 177 5.43 -16.05 -14.96
C LEU A 177 3.94 -16.36 -14.88
N VAL A 178 3.08 -15.59 -15.56
CA VAL A 178 1.60 -15.73 -15.44
C VAL A 178 1.09 -17.14 -15.79
N ARG A 179 1.83 -17.86 -16.66
CA ARG A 179 1.49 -19.22 -17.11
C ARG A 179 2.11 -20.32 -16.24
N GLU A 180 2.91 -19.97 -15.24
CA GLU A 180 3.62 -20.89 -14.35
C GLU A 180 3.18 -20.65 -12.90
N PRO A 181 2.05 -21.26 -12.46
CA PRO A 181 1.38 -20.89 -11.20
C PRO A 181 2.28 -21.04 -9.96
N PHE A 182 3.16 -22.05 -9.95
CA PHE A 182 4.06 -22.31 -8.84
C PHE A 182 5.11 -21.20 -8.64
N TRP A 183 5.79 -20.84 -9.73
CA TRP A 183 6.80 -19.78 -9.71
C TRP A 183 6.18 -18.41 -9.48
N TYR A 184 5.00 -18.17 -10.05
CA TYR A 184 4.22 -16.97 -9.83
C TYR A 184 3.91 -16.76 -8.34
N LEU A 185 3.39 -17.79 -7.66
CA LEU A 185 3.06 -17.72 -6.23
C LEU A 185 4.30 -17.51 -5.35
N GLY A 186 5.42 -18.16 -5.68
CA GLY A 186 6.69 -17.99 -4.96
C GLY A 186 7.22 -16.56 -5.06
N VAL A 187 7.30 -16.00 -6.27
CA VAL A 187 7.75 -14.62 -6.50
C VAL A 187 6.81 -13.63 -5.83
N CYS A 188 5.49 -13.85 -5.92
CA CYS A 188 4.49 -12.99 -5.28
C CYS A 188 4.63 -13.02 -3.75
N THR A 189 4.85 -14.19 -3.14
CA THR A 189 5.04 -14.32 -1.69
C THR A 189 6.26 -13.52 -1.23
N VAL A 190 7.42 -13.75 -1.87
CA VAL A 190 8.66 -13.04 -1.53
C VAL A 190 8.49 -11.53 -1.71
N ALA A 191 7.86 -11.11 -2.80
CA ALA A 191 7.61 -9.70 -3.08
C ALA A 191 6.65 -9.05 -2.06
N LEU A 192 5.60 -9.74 -1.62
CA LEU A 192 4.67 -9.21 -0.62
C LEU A 192 5.33 -9.02 0.75
N PHE A 193 6.19 -9.95 1.16
CA PHE A 193 6.96 -9.76 2.40
C PHE A 193 8.04 -8.67 2.28
N LEU A 194 8.80 -8.65 1.18
CA LEU A 194 9.93 -7.72 1.02
C LEU A 194 9.52 -6.31 0.60
N LEU A 195 8.53 -6.17 -0.27
CA LEU A 195 8.17 -4.90 -0.90
C LEU A 195 6.90 -4.27 -0.33
N PHE A 196 6.13 -5.01 0.47
CA PHE A 196 4.97 -4.48 1.18
C PHE A 196 5.12 -4.54 2.70
N ALA A 197 5.42 -5.70 3.28
CA ALA A 197 5.47 -5.84 4.75
C ALA A 197 6.67 -5.08 5.36
N LEU A 198 7.85 -5.18 4.76
CA LEU A 198 9.07 -4.47 5.18
C LEU A 198 8.93 -2.93 5.16
N PRO A 199 8.55 -2.29 4.04
CA PRO A 199 8.33 -0.84 4.04
C PRO A 199 7.14 -0.43 4.92
N GLY A 200 6.09 -1.25 5.04
CA GLY A 200 5.00 -1.05 5.99
C GLY A 200 5.49 -1.02 7.45
N TRP A 201 6.39 -1.93 7.82
CA TRP A 201 7.01 -1.97 9.15
C TRP A 201 7.91 -0.76 9.41
N ILE A 202 8.73 -0.36 8.44
CA ILE A 202 9.58 0.84 8.55
C ILE A 202 8.71 2.08 8.76
N LEU A 203 7.64 2.24 7.98
CA LEU A 203 6.68 3.34 8.17
C LEU A 203 6.00 3.28 9.53
N PHE A 204 5.63 2.09 10.01
CA PHE A 204 5.00 1.91 11.32
C PHE A 204 5.94 2.29 12.46
N ARG A 205 7.22 1.90 12.35
CA ARG A 205 8.26 2.30 13.29
C ARG A 205 8.47 3.81 13.28
N ASP A 206 8.59 4.42 12.11
CA ASP A 206 8.74 5.88 11.96
C ASP A 206 7.51 6.62 12.52
N ALA A 207 6.30 6.09 12.35
CA ALA A 207 5.06 6.66 12.89
C ALA A 207 4.93 6.52 14.42
N ARG A 208 5.51 5.47 15.02
CA ARG A 208 5.53 5.27 16.48
C ARG A 208 6.68 6.01 17.18
N ALA A 209 7.82 6.18 16.51
CA ALA A 209 9.01 6.82 17.07
C ALA A 209 8.92 8.36 17.06
N ALA A 210 8.01 8.95 16.27
CA ALA A 210 7.76 10.39 16.30
C ALA A 210 7.19 10.83 17.67
N PRO A 211 7.80 11.79 18.39
CA PRO A 211 7.34 12.21 19.72
C PRO A 211 5.86 12.61 19.70
N LYS A 212 5.12 12.21 20.73
CA LYS A 212 3.79 12.73 21.02
C LYS A 212 3.94 14.16 21.56
N GLY A 213 4.05 15.13 20.65
CA GLY A 213 4.05 16.55 21.01
C GLY A 213 5.22 17.30 20.40
N ALA A 214 4.95 17.98 19.30
CA ALA A 214 5.49 19.29 18.97
C ALA A 214 4.33 20.06 18.34
#